data_AF-A0A6C0BA00-F1
#
_entry.id   AF-A0A6C0BA00-F1
#
_cell.length_a   1.000
_cell.length_b   1.000
_cell.length_c   1.000
_cell.angle_alpha   90.00
_cell.angle_beta   90.00
_cell.angle_gamma   90.00
#
_symmetry.space_group_name_H-M   'P 1'
#
loop_
_entity.id
_entity.type
_entity.pdbx_description
1 polymer ?
#
loop_
_entity_poly.entity_id
_entity_poly.type
_entity_poly.pdbx_seq_one_letter_code
_entity_poly.pdbx_strand_id
1 'polypeptide(L)'
;MDKANVKEKIEGSNNKNTYLLFMIFCYLIPIFIVYFNYDSHHSVSSIICSNKHKYIILFFMFLMGLGTILYEVERKDKFSTIIITMLLFSLYGLICINEKSILHFIFSFLTFAFIITFMIRHYILTKYNTVLLISLLFEILFALYSVIQLQKNIFFSEVLLLANFAFYFIYLHFLQ
;
A
#
# COMPACT_ATOMS: atom_id res chain seq x y z
N MET A 1 10.64 -6.19 36.40
CA MET A 1 9.98 -6.15 35.08
C MET A 1 8.58 -5.60 35.33
N ASP A 2 8.45 -4.28 35.20
CA ASP A 2 7.37 -3.52 35.83
C ASP A 2 6.03 -3.68 35.12
N LYS A 3 4.94 -3.76 35.91
CA LYS A 3 3.55 -3.84 35.43
C LYS A 3 3.20 -2.71 34.44
N ALA A 4 3.88 -1.57 34.51
CA ALA A 4 3.75 -0.46 33.56
C ALA A 4 4.20 -0.84 32.14
N ASN A 5 5.34 -1.51 31.99
CA ASN A 5 5.85 -1.99 30.70
C ASN A 5 4.96 -3.07 30.08
N VAL A 6 4.32 -3.90 30.93
CA VAL A 6 3.38 -4.93 30.45
C VAL A 6 2.09 -4.29 29.95
N LYS A 7 1.55 -3.30 30.69
CA LYS A 7 0.33 -2.58 30.30
C LYS A 7 0.52 -1.80 28.99
N GLU A 8 1.62 -1.06 28.84
CA GLU A 8 1.92 -0.28 27.63
C GLU A 8 2.08 -1.19 26.39
N LYS A 9 2.70 -2.36 26.56
CA LYS A 9 2.86 -3.35 25.48
C LYS A 9 1.52 -3.98 25.05
N ILE A 10 0.61 -4.24 25.99
CA ILE A 10 -0.72 -4.79 25.69
C ILE A 10 -1.60 -3.74 25.00
N GLU A 11 -1.55 -2.50 25.47
CA GLU A 11 -2.34 -1.38 24.93
C GLU A 11 -1.92 -1.03 23.50
N GLY A 12 -0.61 -0.96 23.22
CA GLY A 12 -0.09 -0.76 21.87
C GLY A 12 -0.43 -1.90 20.91
N SER A 13 -0.45 -3.15 21.39
CA SER A 13 -0.90 -4.30 20.58
C SER A 13 -2.37 -4.21 20.17
N ASN A 14 -3.26 -3.78 21.09
CA ASN A 14 -4.69 -3.61 20.78
C ASN A 14 -4.94 -2.45 19.80
N ASN A 15 -4.17 -1.37 19.92
CA ASN A 15 -4.28 -0.22 19.01
C ASN A 15 -3.87 -0.61 17.58
N LYS A 16 -2.74 -1.33 17.41
CA LYS A 16 -2.31 -1.84 16.09
C LYS A 16 -3.38 -2.67 15.39
N ASN A 17 -4.03 -3.59 16.12
CA ASN A 17 -5.10 -4.43 15.57
C ASN A 17 -6.29 -3.59 15.10
N THR A 18 -6.66 -2.58 15.89
CA THR A 18 -7.77 -1.67 15.59
C THR A 18 -7.49 -0.86 14.33
N TYR A 19 -6.28 -0.31 14.21
CA TYR A 19 -5.88 0.44 13.01
C TYR A 19 -5.81 -0.45 11.77
N LEU A 20 -5.26 -1.66 11.86
CA LEU A 20 -5.24 -2.61 10.74
C LEU A 20 -6.66 -2.94 10.26
N LEU A 21 -7.57 -3.24 11.19
CA LEU A 21 -8.96 -3.54 10.88
C LEU A 21 -9.65 -2.34 10.22
N PHE A 22 -9.43 -1.12 10.73
CA PHE A 22 -9.91 0.11 10.12
C PHE A 22 -9.38 0.31 8.69
N MET A 23 -8.10 0.07 8.46
CA MET A 23 -7.49 0.14 7.12
C MET A 23 -8.13 -0.85 6.15
N ILE A 24 -8.35 -2.11 6.57
CA ILE A 24 -9.01 -3.14 5.76
C ILE A 24 -10.41 -2.69 5.38
N PHE A 25 -11.21 -2.22 6.35
CA PHE A 25 -12.56 -1.73 6.08
C PHE A 25 -12.60 -0.57 5.08
N CYS A 26 -11.69 0.40 5.23
CA CYS A 26 -11.58 1.52 4.30
C CYS A 26 -11.18 1.05 2.89
N TYR A 27 -10.29 0.07 2.79
CA TYR A 27 -9.75 -0.40 1.51
C TYR A 27 -10.70 -1.32 0.74
N LEU A 28 -11.66 -1.96 1.41
CA LEU A 28 -12.67 -2.80 0.75
C LEU A 28 -13.49 -2.03 -0.29
N ILE A 29 -13.83 -0.77 -0.04
CA ILE A 29 -14.67 0.02 -0.95
C ILE A 29 -13.96 0.31 -2.29
N PRO A 30 -12.72 0.84 -2.31
CA PRO A 30 -11.93 0.91 -3.53
C PRO A 30 -11.80 -0.43 -4.27
N ILE A 31 -11.58 -1.54 -3.55
CA ILE A 31 -11.52 -2.89 -4.16
C ILE A 31 -12.84 -3.23 -4.86
N PHE A 32 -13.98 -3.05 -4.20
CA PHE A 32 -15.29 -3.31 -4.80
C PHE A 32 -15.53 -2.48 -6.05
N ILE A 33 -15.16 -1.20 -6.05
CA ILE A 33 -15.31 -0.33 -7.22
C ILE A 33 -14.45 -0.84 -8.39
N VAL A 34 -13.19 -1.22 -8.13
CA VAL A 34 -12.31 -1.81 -9.15
C VAL A 34 -12.90 -3.12 -9.69
N TYR A 35 -13.41 -3.99 -8.81
CA TYR A 35 -14.01 -5.26 -9.19
C TYR A 35 -15.28 -5.12 -10.06
N PHE A 36 -16.10 -4.08 -9.86
CA PHE A 36 -17.29 -3.90 -10.72
C PHE A 36 -17.00 -3.19 -12.05
N ASN A 37 -15.78 -2.69 -12.26
CA ASN A 37 -15.42 -1.91 -13.43
C ASN A 37 -14.23 -2.48 -14.24
N TYR A 38 -13.73 -3.67 -13.89
CA TYR A 38 -12.53 -4.23 -14.51
C TYR A 38 -12.70 -4.56 -16.00
N ASP A 39 -13.89 -5.03 -16.42
CA ASP A 39 -14.14 -5.43 -17.82
C ASP A 39 -14.08 -4.26 -18.82
N SER A 40 -14.23 -3.02 -18.34
CA SER A 40 -14.30 -1.82 -19.19
C SER A 40 -13.01 -0.98 -19.18
N HIS A 41 -11.96 -1.44 -18.48
CA HIS A 41 -10.76 -0.65 -18.22
C HIS A 41 -9.47 -1.45 -18.46
N HIS A 42 -8.42 -0.76 -18.88
CA HIS A 42 -7.13 -1.37 -19.27
C HIS A 42 -6.09 -1.37 -18.15
N SER A 43 -6.39 -0.74 -17.02
CA SER A 43 -5.55 -0.60 -15.83
C SER A 43 -6.43 -0.30 -14.61
N VAL A 44 -5.99 -0.65 -13.41
CA VAL A 44 -6.60 -0.19 -12.15
C VAL A 44 -6.49 1.34 -12.08
N SER A 45 -5.35 1.88 -12.50
CA SER A 45 -5.09 3.32 -12.61
C SER A 45 -6.18 4.07 -13.39
N SER A 46 -6.65 3.52 -14.51
CA SER A 46 -7.71 4.14 -15.33
C SER A 46 -9.06 4.20 -14.61
N ILE A 47 -9.40 3.20 -13.76
CA ILE A 47 -10.63 3.20 -12.95
C ILE A 47 -10.52 4.26 -11.85
N ILE A 48 -9.41 4.28 -11.11
CA ILE A 48 -9.23 5.17 -9.96
C ILE A 48 -9.12 6.65 -10.39
N CYS A 49 -8.59 6.93 -11.58
CA CYS A 49 -8.49 8.27 -12.14
C CYS A 49 -9.79 8.74 -12.81
N SER A 50 -10.79 7.87 -13.00
CA SER A 50 -12.05 8.22 -13.68
C SER A 50 -12.89 9.21 -12.86
N ASN A 51 -13.41 10.27 -13.49
CA ASN A 51 -14.22 11.30 -12.81
C ASN A 51 -15.46 10.73 -12.09
N LYS A 52 -15.95 9.57 -12.53
CA LYS A 52 -17.12 8.89 -11.95
C LYS A 52 -16.85 8.33 -10.54
N HIS A 53 -15.64 7.81 -10.32
CA HIS A 53 -15.31 7.07 -9.09
C HIS A 53 -14.21 7.74 -8.24
N LYS A 54 -13.42 8.62 -8.85
CA LYS A 54 -12.24 9.27 -8.26
C LYS A 54 -12.49 9.85 -6.87
N TYR A 55 -13.56 10.62 -6.67
CA TYR A 55 -13.79 11.29 -5.38
C TYR A 55 -14.13 10.31 -4.25
N ILE A 56 -14.90 9.25 -4.53
CA ILE A 56 -15.22 8.21 -3.56
C ILE A 56 -13.96 7.43 -3.21
N ILE A 57 -13.19 7.03 -4.23
CA ILE A 57 -11.92 6.31 -4.04
C ILE A 57 -10.94 7.17 -3.24
N LEU A 58 -10.78 8.44 -3.59
CA LEU A 58 -9.88 9.35 -2.89
C LEU A 58 -10.28 9.54 -1.42
N PHE A 59 -11.58 9.65 -1.13
CA PHE A 59 -12.07 9.76 0.25
C PHE A 59 -11.71 8.52 1.10
N PHE A 60 -11.97 7.32 0.59
CA PHE A 60 -11.65 6.08 1.33
C PHE A 60 -10.16 5.80 1.39
N MET A 61 -9.40 6.12 0.33
CA MET A 61 -7.94 6.06 0.35
C MET A 61 -7.34 7.05 1.34
N PHE A 62 -7.94 8.23 1.50
CA PHE A 62 -7.51 9.22 2.50
C PHE A 62 -7.74 8.70 3.93
N LEU A 63 -8.92 8.16 4.22
CA LEU A 63 -9.21 7.53 5.52
C LEU A 63 -8.24 6.37 5.81
N MET A 64 -8.02 5.49 4.82
CA MET A 64 -7.06 4.40 4.94
C MET A 64 -5.65 4.94 5.22
N GLY A 65 -5.22 5.98 4.52
CA GLY A 65 -3.91 6.59 4.72
C GLY A 65 -3.70 7.18 6.13
N LEU A 66 -4.74 7.80 6.72
CA LEU A 66 -4.69 8.20 8.14
C LEU A 66 -4.49 6.98 9.05
N GLY A 67 -5.23 5.89 8.79
CA GLY A 67 -5.06 4.62 9.50
C GLY A 67 -3.64 4.06 9.38
N THR A 68 -3.07 4.06 8.17
CA THR A 68 -1.71 3.56 7.91
C THR A 68 -0.64 4.37 8.64
N ILE A 69 -0.78 5.70 8.68
CA ILE A 69 0.16 6.57 9.42
C ILE A 69 0.06 6.28 10.92
N LEU A 70 -1.15 6.24 11.49
CA LEU A 70 -1.34 5.94 12.91
C LEU A 70 -0.79 4.55 13.28
N TYR A 71 -1.01 3.57 12.40
CA TYR A 71 -0.49 2.22 12.53
C TYR A 71 1.05 2.18 12.55
N GLU A 72 1.72 2.91 11.65
CA GLU A 72 3.18 2.98 11.64
C GLU A 72 3.77 3.79 12.81
N VAL A 73 3.07 4.82 13.28
CA VAL A 73 3.47 5.54 14.49
C VAL A 73 3.46 4.60 15.71
N GLU A 74 2.46 3.73 15.82
CA GLU A 74 2.38 2.73 16.89
C GLU A 74 3.49 1.66 16.79
N ARG A 75 3.99 1.37 15.58
CA ARG A 75 5.18 0.52 15.39
C ARG A 75 6.50 1.17 15.83
N LYS A 76 6.50 2.47 16.11
CA LYS A 76 7.64 3.25 16.61
C LYS A 76 8.86 3.29 15.66
N ASP A 77 8.73 2.94 14.37
CA ASP A 77 9.80 3.11 13.35
C ASP A 77 9.61 4.39 12.54
N LYS A 78 10.31 5.46 12.95
CA LYS A 78 10.23 6.79 12.31
C LYS A 78 10.55 6.76 10.81
N PHE A 79 11.51 5.93 10.39
CA PHE A 79 11.88 5.82 8.97
C PHE A 79 10.75 5.21 8.16
N SER A 80 10.13 4.14 8.65
CA SER A 80 8.96 3.53 8.01
C SER A 80 7.78 4.49 7.92
N THR A 81 7.52 5.28 8.96
CA THR A 81 6.47 6.33 8.93
C THR A 81 6.72 7.38 7.84
N ILE A 82 7.97 7.83 7.67
CA ILE A 82 8.34 8.78 6.60
C ILE A 82 8.11 8.14 5.22
N ILE A 83 8.55 6.89 5.03
CA ILE A 83 8.37 6.16 3.77
C ILE A 83 6.88 6.01 3.44
N ILE A 84 6.05 5.60 4.40
CA ILE A 84 4.59 5.47 4.20
C ILE A 84 3.94 6.82 3.90
N THR A 85 4.37 7.90 4.56
CA THR A 85 3.84 9.23 4.27
C THR A 85 4.15 9.68 2.83
N MET A 86 5.37 9.42 2.36
CA MET A 86 5.77 9.70 0.98
C MET A 86 5.06 8.79 -0.05
N LEU A 87 4.83 7.52 0.32
CA LEU A 87 4.03 6.59 -0.47
C LEU A 87 2.60 7.11 -0.64
N LEU A 88 1.95 7.52 0.45
CA LEU A 88 0.58 8.05 0.44
C LEU A 88 0.49 9.34 -0.38
N PHE A 89 1.46 10.26 -0.23
CA PHE A 89 1.54 11.45 -1.07
C PHE A 89 1.62 11.09 -2.56
N SER A 90 2.44 10.10 -2.91
CA SER A 90 2.59 9.66 -4.30
C SER A 90 1.31 9.01 -4.84
N LEU A 91 0.63 8.20 -4.03
CA LEU A 91 -0.65 7.58 -4.37
C LEU A 91 -1.76 8.63 -4.58
N TYR A 92 -1.84 9.66 -3.73
CA TYR A 92 -2.81 10.73 -3.92
C TYR A 92 -2.50 11.55 -5.18
N GLY A 93 -1.22 11.83 -5.43
CA GLY A 93 -0.77 12.44 -6.69
C GLY A 93 -1.21 11.62 -7.90
N LEU A 94 -1.03 10.29 -7.84
CA LEU A 94 -1.43 9.36 -8.90
C LEU A 94 -2.94 9.43 -9.20
N ILE A 95 -3.79 9.36 -8.16
CA ILE A 95 -5.26 9.42 -8.30
C ILE A 95 -5.72 10.79 -8.82
N CYS A 96 -5.07 11.87 -8.38
CA CYS A 96 -5.47 13.23 -8.71
C CYS A 96 -5.13 13.64 -10.15
N ILE A 97 -4.15 12.99 -10.76
CA ILE A 97 -3.60 13.37 -12.06
C ILE A 97 -4.12 12.45 -13.17
N ASN A 98 -4.27 13.00 -14.37
CA ASN A 98 -4.68 12.23 -15.54
C ASN A 98 -3.61 11.19 -15.91
N GLU A 99 -4.04 9.94 -16.09
CA GLU A 99 -3.23 8.78 -16.47
C GLU A 99 -2.30 9.04 -17.65
N LYS A 100 -2.74 9.80 -18.65
CA LYS A 100 -1.94 10.09 -19.87
C LYS A 100 -0.81 11.08 -19.65
N SER A 101 -0.77 11.76 -18.51
CA SER A 101 0.22 12.81 -18.26
C SER A 101 1.56 12.23 -17.81
N ILE A 102 2.65 12.91 -18.17
CA ILE A 102 3.99 12.51 -17.72
C ILE A 102 4.13 12.50 -16.19
N LEU A 103 3.40 13.38 -15.51
CA LEU A 103 3.37 13.44 -14.05
C LEU A 103 2.78 12.16 -13.45
N HIS A 104 1.77 11.55 -14.08
CA HIS A 104 1.21 10.28 -13.60
C HIS A 104 2.25 9.17 -13.62
N PHE A 105 3.07 9.07 -14.68
CA PHE A 105 4.17 8.11 -14.73
C PHE A 105 5.23 8.35 -13.65
N ILE A 106 5.55 9.61 -13.36
CA ILE A 106 6.48 9.97 -12.27
C ILE A 106 5.91 9.53 -10.92
N PHE A 107 4.64 9.81 -10.63
CA PHE A 107 3.99 9.38 -9.39
C PHE A 107 3.86 7.86 -9.29
N SER A 108 3.61 7.16 -10.39
CA SER A 108 3.59 5.70 -10.44
C SER A 108 4.96 5.12 -10.10
N PHE A 109 6.02 5.64 -10.74
CA PHE A 109 7.40 5.25 -10.42
C PHE A 109 7.77 5.50 -8.95
N LEU A 110 7.44 6.68 -8.42
CA LEU A 110 7.69 7.01 -7.00
C LEU A 110 6.93 6.07 -6.06
N THR A 111 5.68 5.73 -6.39
CA THR A 111 4.86 4.79 -5.62
C THR A 111 5.55 3.42 -5.54
N PHE A 112 5.99 2.87 -6.68
CA PHE A 112 6.73 1.61 -6.70
C PHE A 112 8.06 1.68 -5.94
N ALA A 113 8.82 2.77 -6.11
CA ALA A 113 10.07 2.97 -5.39
C ALA A 113 9.87 2.98 -3.86
N PHE A 114 8.82 3.65 -3.38
CA PHE A 114 8.51 3.69 -1.95
C PHE A 114 7.99 2.34 -1.42
N ILE A 115 7.18 1.60 -2.18
CA ILE A 115 6.76 0.23 -1.83
C ILE A 115 7.99 -0.66 -1.65
N ILE A 116 8.89 -0.70 -2.64
CA ILE A 116 10.11 -1.53 -2.58
C ILE A 116 10.99 -1.11 -1.41
N THR A 117 11.18 0.21 -1.21
CA THR A 117 11.99 0.73 -0.09
C THR A 117 11.40 0.33 1.27
N PHE A 118 10.08 0.41 1.43
CA PHE A 118 9.37 -0.04 2.64
C PHE A 118 9.60 -1.53 2.90
N MET A 119 9.46 -2.37 1.87
CA MET A 119 9.64 -3.81 1.98
C MET A 119 11.10 -4.18 2.28
N ILE A 120 12.09 -3.48 1.72
CA ILE A 120 13.51 -3.69 2.06
C ILE A 120 13.76 -3.33 3.53
N ARG A 121 13.25 -2.18 4.00
CA ARG A 121 13.41 -1.72 5.39
C ARG A 121 12.90 -2.78 6.36
N HIS A 122 11.68 -3.28 6.15
CA HIS A 122 11.08 -4.25 7.06
C HIS A 122 11.64 -5.65 6.94
N TYR A 123 12.17 -6.04 5.77
CA TYR A 123 12.96 -7.26 5.63
C TYR A 123 14.23 -7.22 6.51
N ILE A 124 14.92 -6.08 6.56
CA ILE A 124 16.10 -5.89 7.41
C ILE A 124 15.70 -5.88 8.90
N LEU A 125 14.65 -5.13 9.27
CA LEU A 125 14.21 -5.01 10.66
C LEU A 125 13.71 -6.34 11.27
N THR A 126 13.14 -7.22 10.45
CA THR A 126 12.66 -8.55 10.86
C THR A 126 13.74 -9.63 10.84
N LYS A 127 15.02 -9.24 10.76
CA LYS A 127 16.19 -10.14 10.75
C LYS A 127 16.16 -11.13 9.59
N TYR A 128 15.85 -10.64 8.38
CA TYR A 128 15.95 -11.39 7.14
C TYR A 128 14.92 -12.53 7.03
N ASN A 129 13.66 -12.27 7.38
CA ASN A 129 12.59 -13.26 7.25
C ASN A 129 12.39 -13.70 5.79
N THR A 130 12.44 -15.02 5.55
CA THR A 130 12.38 -15.61 4.19
C THR A 130 11.06 -15.31 3.46
N VAL A 131 9.93 -15.28 4.16
CA VAL A 131 8.62 -15.01 3.54
C VAL A 131 8.57 -13.57 3.01
N LEU A 132 9.10 -12.61 3.78
CA LEU A 132 9.21 -11.21 3.35
C LEU A 132 10.17 -11.05 2.17
N LEU A 133 11.28 -11.82 2.13
CA LEU A 133 12.19 -11.83 0.99
C LEU A 133 11.50 -12.33 -0.28
N ILE A 134 10.78 -13.46 -0.19
CA ILE A 134 10.06 -14.02 -1.34
C ILE A 134 9.02 -13.03 -1.86
N SER A 135 8.25 -12.41 -0.96
CA SER A 135 7.27 -11.39 -1.34
C SER A 135 7.94 -10.16 -1.98
N LEU A 136 9.09 -9.70 -1.46
CA LEU A 136 9.88 -8.62 -2.07
C LEU A 136 10.37 -8.98 -3.49
N LEU A 137 10.84 -10.22 -3.70
CA LEU A 137 11.27 -10.68 -5.03
C LEU A 137 10.10 -10.72 -6.01
N PHE A 138 8.92 -11.18 -5.57
CA PHE A 138 7.71 -11.12 -6.38
C PHE A 138 7.30 -9.69 -6.71
N GLU A 139 7.40 -8.75 -5.76
CA GLU A 139 7.10 -7.34 -6.00
C GLU A 139 7.97 -6.76 -7.11
N ILE A 140 9.28 -7.01 -7.05
CA ILE A 140 10.24 -6.57 -8.07
C ILE A 140 9.90 -7.21 -9.42
N LEU A 141 9.58 -8.51 -9.45
CA LEU A 141 9.23 -9.22 -10.69
C LEU A 141 7.93 -8.66 -11.31
N PHE A 142 6.90 -8.39 -10.50
CA PHE A 142 5.65 -7.81 -10.98
C PHE A 142 5.82 -6.35 -11.42
N ALA A 143 6.71 -5.59 -10.77
CA ALA A 143 7.04 -4.23 -11.18
C ALA A 143 7.73 -4.23 -12.55
N LEU A 144 8.73 -5.12 -12.74
CA LEU A 144 9.39 -5.30 -14.05
C LEU A 144 8.40 -5.77 -15.13
N TYR A 145 7.51 -6.70 -14.79
CA TYR A 145 6.47 -7.15 -15.71
C TYR A 145 5.53 -6.02 -16.12
N SER A 146 5.16 -5.13 -15.19
CA SER A 146 4.34 -3.94 -15.48
C SER A 146 5.02 -2.98 -16.44
N VAL A 147 6.34 -2.78 -16.30
CA VAL A 147 7.12 -1.94 -17.22
C VAL A 147 7.13 -2.53 -18.64
N ILE A 148 7.28 -3.86 -18.77
CA ILE A 148 7.25 -4.54 -20.07
C ILE A 148 5.86 -4.43 -20.73
N GLN A 149 4.79 -4.49 -19.93
CA GLN A 149 3.41 -4.45 -20.41
C GLN A 149 2.82 -3.05 -20.52
N LEU A 150 3.61 -1.99 -20.29
CA LEU A 150 3.13 -0.60 -20.23
C LEU A 150 2.34 -0.15 -21.47
N GLN A 151 2.63 -0.73 -22.64
CA GLN A 151 1.93 -0.43 -23.91
C GLN A 151 0.68 -1.28 -24.16
N LYS A 152 0.38 -2.24 -23.27
CA LYS A 152 -0.76 -3.15 -23.35
C LYS A 152 -1.65 -2.97 -22.11
N ASN A 153 -2.43 -3.99 -21.77
CA ASN A 153 -3.23 -4.02 -20.57
C ASN A 153 -2.34 -4.36 -19.35
N ILE A 154 -2.19 -3.41 -18.44
CA ILE A 154 -1.41 -3.55 -17.19
C ILE A 154 -2.28 -3.91 -15.99
N PHE A 155 -3.60 -4.05 -16.18
CA PHE A 155 -4.55 -4.28 -15.08
C PHE A 155 -4.13 -5.43 -14.17
N PHE A 156 -3.81 -6.58 -14.76
CA PHE A 156 -3.45 -7.77 -13.99
C PHE A 156 -2.16 -7.57 -13.19
N SER A 157 -1.17 -6.88 -13.75
CA SER A 157 0.09 -6.65 -13.06
C SER A 157 -0.06 -5.66 -11.90
N GLU A 158 -0.86 -4.60 -12.08
CA GLU A 158 -1.21 -3.66 -11.00
C GLU A 158 -1.95 -4.37 -9.85
N VAL A 159 -2.90 -5.26 -10.17
CA VAL A 159 -3.60 -6.06 -9.15
C VAL A 159 -2.63 -6.95 -8.38
N LEU A 160 -1.69 -7.63 -9.08
CA LEU A 160 -0.70 -8.49 -8.43
C LEU A 160 0.24 -7.71 -7.50
N LEU A 161 0.69 -6.52 -7.92
CA LEU A 161 1.51 -5.62 -7.09
C LEU A 161 0.77 -5.21 -5.81
N LEU A 162 -0.45 -4.70 -5.96
CA LEU A 162 -1.26 -4.27 -4.81
C LEU A 162 -1.56 -5.43 -3.85
N ALA A 163 -1.90 -6.60 -4.40
CA ALA A 163 -2.20 -7.79 -3.60
C ALA A 163 -0.96 -8.30 -2.85
N ASN A 164 0.21 -8.33 -3.49
CA ASN A 164 1.44 -8.76 -2.86
C ASN A 164 1.91 -7.78 -1.79
N PHE A 165 1.82 -6.47 -2.02
CA PHE A 165 2.12 -5.47 -0.99
C PHE A 165 1.15 -5.55 0.19
N ALA A 166 -0.15 -5.77 -0.06
CA ALA A 166 -1.13 -5.98 1.01
C ALA A 166 -0.83 -7.24 1.84
N PHE A 167 -0.50 -8.36 1.18
CA PHE A 167 -0.05 -9.58 1.84
C PHE A 167 1.20 -9.32 2.69
N TYR A 168 2.21 -8.66 2.14
CA TYR A 168 3.43 -8.30 2.86
C TYR A 168 3.12 -7.50 4.12
N PHE A 169 2.29 -6.46 4.00
CA PHE A 169 1.94 -5.57 5.10
C PHE A 169 1.17 -6.29 6.22
N ILE A 170 0.20 -7.14 5.85
CA ILE A 170 -0.57 -7.97 6.79
C ILE A 170 0.35 -9.02 7.45
N TYR A 171 1.21 -9.69 6.70
CA TYR A 171 2.12 -10.67 7.28
C TYR A 171 3.10 -10.01 8.26
N LEU A 172 3.59 -8.81 7.93
CA LEU A 172 4.43 -8.01 8.82
C LEU A 172 3.71 -7.63 10.13
N HIS A 173 2.38 -7.47 10.13
CA HIS A 173 1.61 -7.26 11.36
C HIS A 173 1.76 -8.42 12.35
N PHE A 174 1.74 -9.66 11.86
CA PHE A 174 1.84 -10.83 12.73
C PHE A 174 3.25 -11.09 13.27
N LEU A 175 4.27 -10.47 12.68
CA LEU A 175 5.67 -10.60 13.13
C LEU A 175 6.06 -9.61 14.22
N GLN A 176 5.32 -8.51 14.42
CA GLN A 176 5.68 -7.38 15.28
C GLN A 176 4.55 -6.95 16.22
#